data_AF-A4FJE0-F1
#
_entry.id   AF-A4FJE0-F1
#
_cell.length_a   1.000
_cell.length_b   1.000
_cell.length_c   1.000
_cell.angle_alpha   90.00
_cell.angle_beta   90.00
_cell.angle_gamma   90.00
#
_symmetry.space_group_name_H-M   'P 1'
#
loop_
_entity.id
_entity.type
_entity.pdbx_description
1 polymer ?
#
loop_
_entity_poly.entity_id
_entity_poly.type
_entity_poly.pdbx_seq_one_letter_code
_entity_poly.pdbx_strand_id
1 'polypeptide(L)'
;MVVSKSNSQRWRQVVVWLHVLASVGWMSLALVLFTLLVVSFTSGDPGVRISATSMAHVVDMRLLAPLANAAAFTGFMLAASTAWGFFRHWWVLAKFGITLVQLYAGIFILSDALQASVEAARAGLPTPPMSQLVGTALMASAIAFQTWLSVAKPWRRTPWAGKEKPSLAPNRVFAATVAAVLADIATGIVLGFPSPLCQLVVLTIRLVARRRPERSRQRVGIQPV
;
A
#
# COMPACT_ATOMS: atom_id res chain seq x y z
N MET A 1 6.66 5.99 -38.10
CA MET A 1 7.89 5.47 -37.47
C MET A 1 7.54 5.04 -36.04
N VAL A 2 7.30 3.75 -35.80
CA VAL A 2 6.93 3.22 -34.48
C VAL A 2 8.19 3.13 -33.63
N VAL A 3 8.36 4.03 -32.66
CA VAL A 3 9.49 3.98 -31.73
C VAL A 3 9.36 2.70 -30.89
N SER A 4 10.23 1.73 -31.15
CA SER A 4 10.34 0.51 -30.35
C SER A 4 10.79 0.87 -28.93
N LYS A 5 9.86 0.81 -27.97
CA LYS A 5 10.18 0.99 -26.54
C LYS A 5 11.17 -0.08 -26.12
N SER A 6 12.30 0.32 -25.55
CA SER A 6 13.28 -0.61 -24.97
C SER A 6 12.64 -1.42 -23.83
N ASN A 7 13.14 -2.64 -23.57
CA ASN A 7 12.58 -3.53 -22.54
C ASN A 7 12.50 -2.89 -21.14
N SER A 8 13.35 -1.88 -20.84
CA SER A 8 13.31 -1.14 -19.57
C SER A 8 12.05 -0.28 -19.41
N GLN A 9 11.60 0.32 -20.50
CA GLN A 9 10.39 1.14 -20.51
C GLN A 9 9.13 0.28 -20.41
N ARG A 10 9.15 -0.93 -20.99
CA ARG A 10 8.03 -1.89 -20.95
C ARG A 10 7.80 -2.40 -19.53
N TRP A 11 8.83 -2.91 -18.85
CA TRP A 11 8.69 -3.42 -17.47
C TRP A 11 8.27 -2.34 -16.48
N ARG A 12 8.83 -1.12 -16.60
CA ARG A 12 8.38 0.01 -15.78
C ARG A 12 6.91 0.34 -16.01
N GLN A 13 6.43 0.30 -17.26
CA GLN A 13 5.02 0.52 -17.57
C GLN A 13 4.12 -0.54 -16.95
N VAL A 14 4.53 -1.80 -16.95
CA VAL A 14 3.80 -2.89 -16.28
C VAL A 14 3.71 -2.64 -14.77
N VAL A 15 4.81 -2.27 -14.11
CA VAL A 15 4.78 -1.98 -12.66
C VAL A 15 3.89 -0.79 -12.35
N VAL A 16 3.93 0.28 -13.16
CA VAL A 16 3.02 1.43 -13.00
C VAL A 16 1.57 1.03 -13.21
N TRP A 17 1.29 0.22 -14.23
CA TRP A 17 -0.06 -0.28 -14.50
C TRP A 17 -0.59 -1.14 -13.34
N LEU A 18 0.22 -2.07 -12.83
CA LEU A 18 -0.12 -2.89 -11.65
C LEU A 18 -0.36 -2.03 -10.41
N HIS A 19 0.49 -1.02 -10.18
CA HIS A 19 0.34 -0.10 -9.06
C HIS A 19 -1.00 0.64 -9.11
N VAL A 20 -1.35 1.17 -10.29
CA VAL A 20 -2.62 1.88 -10.49
C VAL A 20 -3.80 0.92 -10.31
N LEU A 21 -3.76 -0.27 -10.92
CA LEU A 21 -4.82 -1.26 -10.82
C LEU A 21 -5.06 -1.69 -9.36
N ALA A 22 -3.99 -1.99 -8.63
CA ALA A 22 -4.07 -2.37 -7.22
C ALA A 22 -4.58 -1.21 -6.34
N SER A 23 -4.16 0.03 -6.61
CA SER A 23 -4.61 1.20 -5.84
C SER A 23 -6.09 1.51 -6.06
N VAL A 24 -6.56 1.43 -7.31
CA VAL A 24 -7.98 1.62 -7.64
C VAL A 24 -8.80 0.49 -7.03
N GLY A 25 -8.36 -0.75 -7.16
CA GLY A 25 -9.04 -1.89 -6.56
C GLY A 25 -9.12 -1.79 -5.03
N TRP A 26 -8.05 -1.37 -4.36
CA TRP A 26 -8.07 -1.12 -2.92
C TRP A 26 -9.10 -0.05 -2.52
N MET A 27 -9.15 1.08 -3.24
CA MET A 27 -10.15 2.13 -3.00
C MET A 27 -11.59 1.63 -3.21
N SER A 28 -11.84 0.90 -4.30
CA SER A 28 -13.17 0.36 -4.61
C SER A 28 -13.62 -0.63 -3.53
N LEU A 29 -12.73 -1.49 -3.04
CA LEU A 29 -13.07 -2.44 -1.97
C LEU A 29 -13.30 -1.74 -0.62
N ALA A 30 -12.59 -0.63 -0.34
CA ALA A 30 -12.88 0.20 0.83
C ALA A 30 -14.32 0.75 0.79
N LEU A 31 -14.79 1.17 -0.40
CA LEU A 31 -16.19 1.60 -0.59
C LEU A 31 -17.18 0.44 -0.45
N VAL A 32 -16.85 -0.75 -0.97
CA VAL A 32 -17.67 -1.95 -0.78
C VAL A 32 -17.82 -2.29 0.71
N LEU A 33 -16.72 -2.26 1.48
CA LEU A 33 -16.79 -2.44 2.93
C LEU A 33 -17.68 -1.41 3.60
N PHE A 34 -17.50 -0.13 3.25
CA PHE A 34 -18.35 0.94 3.78
C PHE A 34 -19.83 0.68 3.50
N THR A 35 -20.18 0.31 2.27
CA THR A 35 -21.56 -0.03 1.89
C THR A 35 -22.11 -1.21 2.70
N LEU A 36 -21.35 -2.29 2.86
CA LEU A 36 -21.77 -3.46 3.63
C LEU A 36 -21.97 -3.12 5.12
N LEU A 37 -21.08 -2.32 5.70
CA LEU A 37 -21.21 -1.86 7.08
C LEU A 37 -22.43 -0.94 7.26
N VAL A 38 -22.71 -0.05 6.31
CA VAL A 38 -23.92 0.78 6.30
C VAL A 38 -25.18 -0.10 6.25
N VAL A 39 -25.23 -1.09 5.35
CA VAL A 39 -26.36 -2.03 5.27
C VAL A 39 -26.55 -2.77 6.60
N SER A 40 -25.46 -3.25 7.21
CA SER A 40 -25.53 -3.90 8.51
C SER A 40 -25.91 -2.95 9.64
N PHE A 41 -25.63 -1.65 9.52
CA PHE A 41 -25.94 -0.67 10.54
C PHE A 41 -27.40 -0.22 10.50
N THR A 42 -27.97 -0.09 9.30
CA THR A 42 -29.32 0.44 9.09
C THR A 42 -30.41 -0.62 9.04
N SER A 43 -30.06 -1.89 8.80
CA SER A 43 -31.05 -2.97 8.73
C SER A 43 -31.60 -3.36 10.11
N GLY A 44 -32.92 -3.45 10.22
CA GLY A 44 -33.61 -4.05 11.38
C GLY A 44 -33.66 -5.58 11.35
N ASP A 45 -33.41 -6.21 10.19
CA ASP A 45 -33.41 -7.67 10.04
C ASP A 45 -32.05 -8.27 10.49
N PRO A 46 -32.02 -9.13 11.53
CA PRO A 46 -30.80 -9.80 11.99
C PRO A 46 -30.08 -10.60 10.90
N GLY A 47 -30.82 -11.26 10.00
CA GLY A 47 -30.23 -12.07 8.92
C GLY A 47 -29.42 -11.21 7.93
N VAL A 48 -29.94 -10.03 7.58
CA VAL A 48 -29.24 -9.06 6.73
C VAL A 48 -28.00 -8.52 7.43
N ARG A 49 -28.10 -8.18 8.72
CA ARG A 49 -26.96 -7.66 9.51
C ARG A 49 -25.79 -8.66 9.56
N ILE A 50 -26.09 -9.92 9.89
CA ILE A 50 -25.11 -11.00 9.97
C ILE A 50 -24.46 -11.22 8.61
N SER A 51 -25.26 -11.29 7.55
CA SER A 51 -24.79 -11.54 6.20
C SER A 51 -23.87 -10.41 5.72
N ALA A 52 -24.28 -9.14 5.90
CA ALA A 52 -23.52 -7.98 5.46
C ALA A 52 -22.17 -7.85 6.21
N THR A 53 -22.17 -8.02 7.53
CA THR A 53 -20.92 -7.97 8.33
C THR A 53 -20.00 -9.14 8.02
N SER A 54 -20.54 -10.34 7.83
CA SER A 54 -19.74 -11.52 7.44
C SER A 54 -19.11 -11.33 6.07
N MET A 55 -19.86 -10.81 5.08
CA MET A 55 -19.31 -10.54 3.75
C MET A 55 -18.27 -9.41 3.77
N ALA A 56 -18.45 -8.40 4.62
CA ALA A 56 -17.46 -7.35 4.81
C ALA A 56 -16.12 -7.95 5.29
N HIS A 57 -16.14 -8.81 6.31
CA HIS A 57 -14.94 -9.48 6.78
C HIS A 57 -14.28 -10.37 5.70
N VAL A 58 -15.06 -11.11 4.90
CA VAL A 58 -14.54 -11.92 3.80
C VAL A 58 -13.87 -11.05 2.73
N VAL A 59 -14.51 -9.96 2.31
CA VAL A 59 -13.97 -9.03 1.31
C VAL A 59 -12.66 -8.40 1.81
N ASP A 60 -12.62 -8.00 3.09
CA ASP A 60 -11.44 -7.41 3.71
C ASP A 60 -10.23 -8.36 3.64
N MET A 61 -10.43 -9.60 4.07
CA MET A 61 -9.37 -10.61 4.12
C MET A 61 -8.96 -11.16 2.76
N ARG A 62 -9.92 -11.38 1.84
CA ARG A 62 -9.66 -12.08 0.57
C ARG A 62 -9.20 -11.17 -0.55
N LEU A 63 -9.63 -9.92 -0.56
CA LEU A 63 -9.39 -9.01 -1.69
C LEU A 63 -8.73 -7.71 -1.24
N LEU A 64 -9.24 -7.09 -0.17
CA LEU A 64 -8.78 -5.77 0.23
C LEU A 64 -7.32 -5.83 0.71
N ALA A 65 -7.01 -6.70 1.65
CA ALA A 65 -5.66 -6.90 2.18
C ALA A 65 -4.61 -7.19 1.09
N PRO A 66 -4.80 -8.15 0.16
CA PRO A 66 -3.84 -8.40 -0.92
C PRO A 66 -3.66 -7.20 -1.87
N LEU A 67 -4.74 -6.50 -2.24
CA LEU A 67 -4.62 -5.32 -3.11
C LEU A 67 -3.94 -4.15 -2.40
N ALA A 68 -4.20 -3.96 -1.11
CA ALA A 68 -3.49 -2.97 -0.30
C ALA A 68 -1.99 -3.24 -0.26
N ASN A 69 -1.59 -4.51 -0.05
CA ASN A 69 -0.19 -4.89 -0.06
C ASN A 69 0.45 -4.70 -1.44
N ALA A 70 -0.21 -5.16 -2.51
CA ALA A 70 0.27 -4.99 -3.87
C ALA A 70 0.46 -3.50 -4.23
N ALA A 71 -0.49 -2.64 -3.86
CA ALA A 71 -0.42 -1.19 -4.08
C ALA A 71 0.75 -0.57 -3.30
N ALA A 72 0.92 -0.92 -2.02
CA ALA A 72 2.00 -0.42 -1.18
C ALA A 72 3.37 -0.87 -1.69
N PHE A 73 3.55 -2.16 -1.97
CA PHE A 73 4.82 -2.72 -2.42
C PHE A 73 5.25 -2.14 -3.78
N THR A 74 4.33 -2.09 -4.74
CA THR A 74 4.61 -1.46 -6.05
C THR A 74 4.91 0.03 -5.92
N GLY A 75 4.22 0.75 -5.03
CA GLY A 75 4.49 2.15 -4.72
C GLY A 75 5.89 2.36 -4.13
N PHE A 76 6.29 1.50 -3.18
CA PHE A 76 7.64 1.51 -2.60
C PHE A 76 8.72 1.20 -3.65
N MET A 77 8.48 0.21 -4.50
CA MET A 77 9.40 -0.13 -5.59
C MET A 77 9.54 1.01 -6.60
N LEU A 78 8.44 1.66 -6.99
CA LEU A 78 8.47 2.81 -7.89
C LEU A 78 9.22 4.00 -7.27
N ALA A 79 8.95 4.32 -6.00
CA ALA A 79 9.67 5.40 -5.31
C ALA A 79 11.17 5.09 -5.10
N ALA A 80 11.53 3.82 -4.91
CA ALA A 80 12.92 3.38 -4.78
C ALA A 80 13.69 3.33 -6.10
N SER A 81 13.01 2.98 -7.19
CA SER A 81 13.63 2.60 -8.47
C SER A 81 13.58 3.68 -9.54
N THR A 82 12.86 4.77 -9.26
CA THR A 82 12.72 5.91 -10.17
C THR A 82 13.38 7.17 -9.61
N ALA A 83 13.68 8.11 -10.50
CA ALA A 83 14.29 9.39 -10.15
C ALA A 83 13.47 10.26 -9.16
N TRP A 84 12.25 9.85 -8.85
CA TRP A 84 11.38 10.54 -7.91
C TRP A 84 11.89 10.45 -6.48
N GLY A 85 12.35 9.28 -6.01
CA GLY A 85 12.85 9.09 -4.64
C GLY A 85 11.79 9.33 -3.54
N PHE A 86 11.80 8.55 -2.46
CA PHE A 86 10.82 8.69 -1.37
C PHE A 86 10.76 10.10 -0.74
N PHE A 87 11.92 10.73 -0.55
CA PHE A 87 12.06 11.96 0.23
C PHE A 87 12.40 13.18 -0.60
N ARG A 88 12.31 13.12 -1.94
CA ARG A 88 12.71 14.22 -2.82
C ARG A 88 11.58 15.21 -3.09
N HIS A 89 10.33 14.74 -2.95
CA HIS A 89 9.12 15.50 -3.24
C HIS A 89 8.15 15.35 -2.08
N TRP A 90 7.67 16.48 -1.54
CA TRP A 90 6.73 16.50 -0.42
C TRP A 90 5.44 15.72 -0.73
N TRP A 91 4.93 15.80 -1.96
CA TRP A 91 3.73 15.06 -2.35
C TRP A 91 3.93 13.53 -2.36
N VAL A 92 5.16 13.05 -2.65
CA VAL A 92 5.48 11.60 -2.58
C VAL A 92 5.52 11.16 -1.12
N LEU A 93 6.14 11.97 -0.26
CA LEU A 93 6.24 11.69 1.16
C LEU A 93 4.86 11.70 1.84
N ALA A 94 3.99 12.65 1.49
CA ALA A 94 2.62 12.70 2.00
C ALA A 94 1.84 11.42 1.65
N LYS A 95 1.93 10.95 0.41
CA LYS A 95 1.29 9.68 0.01
C LYS A 95 1.84 8.49 0.78
N PHE A 96 3.15 8.43 0.92
CA PHE A 96 3.81 7.37 1.66
C PHE A 96 3.35 7.34 3.12
N GLY A 97 3.27 8.49 3.77
CA GLY A 97 2.73 8.64 5.12
C GLY A 97 1.29 8.15 5.23
N ILE A 98 0.42 8.58 4.31
CA ILE A 98 -0.98 8.14 4.27
C ILE A 98 -1.07 6.61 4.09
N THR A 99 -0.30 6.01 3.16
CA THR A 99 -0.33 4.55 2.93
C THR A 99 0.13 3.78 4.17
N LEU A 100 1.17 4.24 4.87
CA LEU A 100 1.63 3.58 6.10
C LEU A 100 0.56 3.63 7.20
N VAL A 101 -0.07 4.80 7.39
CA VAL A 101 -1.15 4.96 8.38
C VAL A 101 -2.33 4.05 8.02
N GLN A 102 -2.70 3.97 6.74
CA GLN A 102 -3.79 3.12 6.28
C GLN A 102 -3.50 1.63 6.43
N LEU A 103 -2.28 1.18 6.12
CA LEU A 103 -1.89 -0.22 6.35
C LEU A 103 -1.93 -0.56 7.85
N TYR A 104 -1.41 0.33 8.68
CA TYR A 104 -1.46 0.14 10.14
C TYR A 104 -2.91 0.06 10.64
N ALA A 105 -3.76 1.01 10.24
CA ALA A 105 -5.16 1.04 10.63
C ALA A 105 -5.93 -0.18 10.09
N GLY A 106 -5.70 -0.59 8.84
CA GLY A 106 -6.34 -1.76 8.25
C GLY A 106 -6.01 -3.06 8.97
N ILE A 107 -4.71 -3.28 9.24
CA ILE A 107 -4.21 -4.52 9.83
C ILE A 107 -4.56 -4.62 11.33
N PHE A 108 -4.33 -3.56 12.10
CA PHE A 108 -4.43 -3.65 13.57
C PHE A 108 -5.75 -3.13 14.14
N ILE A 109 -6.50 -2.33 13.41
CA ILE A 109 -7.72 -1.70 13.93
C ILE A 109 -8.94 -2.26 13.20
N LEU A 110 -8.95 -2.20 11.87
CA LEU A 110 -10.12 -2.59 11.09
C LEU A 110 -10.35 -4.11 11.13
N SER A 111 -9.30 -4.91 10.98
CA SER A 111 -9.40 -6.38 10.98
C SER A 111 -9.98 -6.92 12.30
N ASP A 112 -9.40 -6.51 13.44
CA ASP A 112 -9.86 -6.91 14.77
C ASP A 112 -11.30 -6.44 15.04
N ALA A 113 -11.61 -5.19 14.66
CA ALA A 113 -12.95 -4.65 14.82
C ALA A 113 -13.98 -5.40 13.96
N LEU A 114 -13.65 -5.73 12.70
CA LEU A 114 -14.52 -6.49 11.82
C LEU A 114 -14.80 -7.88 12.37
N GLN A 115 -13.77 -8.56 12.88
CA GLN A 115 -13.94 -9.87 13.52
C GLN A 115 -14.87 -9.77 14.74
N ALA A 116 -14.64 -8.79 15.63
CA ALA A 116 -15.51 -8.56 16.79
C ALA A 116 -16.97 -8.27 16.36
N SER A 117 -17.16 -7.58 15.24
CA SER A 117 -18.49 -7.27 14.71
C SER A 117 -19.18 -8.51 14.12
N VAL A 118 -18.43 -9.42 13.50
CA VAL A 118 -18.96 -10.72 13.05
C VAL A 118 -19.40 -11.56 14.25
N GLU A 119 -18.58 -11.62 15.30
CA GLU A 119 -18.90 -12.36 16.53
C GLU A 119 -20.14 -11.79 17.24
N ALA A 120 -20.21 -10.46 17.39
CA ALA A 120 -21.37 -9.79 17.95
C ALA A 120 -22.64 -10.02 17.12
N ALA A 121 -22.56 -9.94 15.79
CA ALA A 121 -23.69 -10.19 14.91
C ALA A 121 -24.20 -11.64 15.05
N ARG A 122 -23.30 -12.63 15.12
CA ARG A 122 -23.65 -14.04 15.34
C ARG A 122 -24.30 -14.29 16.70
N ALA A 123 -23.89 -13.54 17.72
CA ALA A 123 -24.49 -13.58 19.06
C ALA A 123 -25.83 -12.83 19.17
N GLY A 124 -26.33 -12.23 18.08
CA GLY A 124 -27.56 -11.41 18.08
C GLY A 124 -27.41 -10.05 18.77
N LEU A 125 -26.18 -9.64 19.08
CA LEU A 125 -25.82 -8.39 19.75
C LEU A 125 -25.81 -7.19 18.76
N PRO A 126 -25.60 -5.94 19.22
CA PRO A 126 -25.84 -4.72 18.43
C PRO A 126 -25.06 -4.59 17.12
N THR A 127 -25.47 -3.62 16.31
CA THR A 127 -24.90 -3.26 15.00
C THR A 127 -23.41 -2.89 15.07
N PRO A 128 -22.65 -2.98 13.96
CA PRO A 128 -21.27 -2.52 13.92
C PRO A 128 -21.16 -1.07 14.43
N PRO A 129 -20.17 -0.71 15.26
CA PRO A 129 -20.06 0.64 15.79
C PRO A 129 -19.86 1.67 14.67
N MET A 130 -20.43 2.87 14.86
CA MET A 130 -20.31 3.99 13.92
C MET A 130 -18.86 4.33 13.55
N SER A 131 -17.91 4.08 14.46
CA SER A 131 -16.48 4.26 14.21
C SER A 131 -15.95 3.42 13.05
N GLN A 132 -16.50 2.22 12.79
CA GLN A 132 -16.11 1.40 11.64
C GLN A 132 -16.62 1.95 10.31
N LEU A 133 -17.84 2.49 10.29
CA LEU A 133 -18.39 3.16 9.12
C LEU A 133 -17.55 4.39 8.78
N VAL A 134 -17.26 5.22 9.80
CA VAL A 134 -16.39 6.40 9.64
C VAL A 134 -14.99 5.98 9.20
N GLY A 135 -14.42 4.93 9.79
CA GLY A 135 -13.08 4.42 9.45
C GLY A 135 -12.96 3.96 8.00
N THR A 136 -13.93 3.19 7.50
CA THR A 136 -13.95 2.72 6.10
C THR A 136 -14.19 3.86 5.10
N ALA A 137 -15.06 4.83 5.43
CA ALA A 137 -15.25 6.03 4.63
C ALA A 137 -13.99 6.91 4.58
N LEU A 138 -13.30 7.09 5.71
CA LEU A 138 -12.04 7.82 5.79
C LEU A 138 -10.93 7.12 4.99
N MET A 139 -10.89 5.78 5.03
CA MET A 139 -9.95 4.99 4.23
C MET A 139 -10.14 5.25 2.73
N ALA A 140 -11.36 5.10 2.21
CA ALA A 140 -11.65 5.38 0.80
C ALA A 140 -11.31 6.84 0.43
N SER A 141 -11.70 7.80 1.29
CA SER A 141 -11.45 9.23 1.09
C SER A 141 -9.97 9.57 1.05
N ALA A 142 -9.16 8.94 1.91
CA ALA A 142 -7.72 9.15 1.93
C ALA A 142 -7.03 8.56 0.68
N ILE A 143 -7.48 7.42 0.14
CA ILE A 143 -6.96 6.88 -1.14
C ILE A 143 -7.36 7.79 -2.31
N ALA A 144 -8.58 8.33 -2.31
CA ALA A 144 -9.03 9.32 -3.29
C ALA A 144 -8.16 10.59 -3.25
N PHE A 145 -7.86 11.08 -2.04
CA PHE A 145 -6.94 12.21 -1.84
C PHE A 145 -5.52 11.90 -2.34
N GLN A 146 -4.99 10.71 -2.07
CA GLN A 146 -3.70 10.27 -2.63
C GLN A 146 -3.72 10.26 -4.17
N THR A 147 -4.83 9.85 -4.78
CA THR A 147 -5.01 9.88 -6.23
C THR A 147 -4.98 11.32 -6.74
N TRP A 148 -5.68 12.24 -6.09
CA TRP A 148 -5.63 13.66 -6.40
C TRP A 148 -4.20 14.23 -6.28
N LEU A 149 -3.46 13.87 -5.22
CA LEU A 149 -2.05 14.24 -5.08
C LEU A 149 -1.16 13.75 -6.22
N SER A 150 -1.52 12.64 -6.89
CA SER A 150 -0.82 12.14 -8.09
C SER A 150 -0.96 13.05 -9.29
N VAL A 151 -2.11 13.71 -9.39
CA VAL A 151 -2.44 14.57 -10.52
C VAL A 151 -1.98 15.99 -10.24
N ALA A 152 -2.40 16.57 -9.12
CA ALA A 152 -2.16 17.98 -8.79
C ALA A 152 -0.69 18.29 -8.46
N LYS A 153 0.05 17.33 -7.89
CA LYS A 153 1.46 17.47 -7.44
C LYS A 153 1.75 18.85 -6.80
N PRO A 154 0.97 19.28 -5.80
CA PRO A 154 0.91 20.70 -5.42
C PRO A 154 2.20 21.21 -4.72
N TRP A 155 3.03 20.31 -4.19
CA TRP A 155 4.23 20.71 -3.44
C TRP A 155 5.55 20.60 -4.21
N ARG A 156 6.45 21.54 -3.91
CA ARG A 156 7.82 21.63 -4.43
C ARG A 156 8.71 20.49 -3.91
N ARG A 157 9.95 20.44 -4.41
CA ARG A 157 11.00 19.52 -3.93
C ARG A 157 11.34 19.79 -2.47
N THR A 158 11.77 18.76 -1.76
CA THR A 158 12.25 18.88 -0.38
C THR A 158 13.60 19.60 -0.31
N PRO A 159 13.92 20.31 0.80
CA PRO A 159 15.16 21.10 0.90
C PRO A 159 16.44 20.26 0.82
N TRP A 160 16.38 19.00 1.23
CA TRP A 160 17.50 18.05 1.23
C TRP A 160 17.64 17.25 -0.08
N ALA A 161 16.81 17.53 -1.09
CA ALA A 161 16.91 16.88 -2.39
C ALA A 161 18.18 17.32 -3.15
N GLY A 162 19.20 16.47 -3.22
CA GLY A 162 20.41 16.73 -4.00
C GLY A 162 20.13 17.05 -5.47
N LYS A 163 20.99 17.87 -6.11
CA LYS A 163 20.81 18.33 -7.50
C LYS A 163 20.98 17.21 -8.55
N GLU A 164 21.69 16.14 -8.20
CA GLU A 164 21.94 15.02 -9.10
C GLU A 164 20.67 14.23 -9.44
N LYS A 165 20.55 13.83 -10.72
CA LYS A 165 19.45 12.99 -11.20
C LYS A 165 19.78 11.54 -10.82
N PRO A 166 18.95 10.86 -10.00
CA PRO A 166 19.17 9.46 -9.67
C PRO A 166 19.07 8.62 -10.94
N SER A 167 19.97 7.64 -11.10
CA SER A 167 19.89 6.66 -12.17
C SER A 167 18.64 5.79 -12.02
N LEU A 168 18.01 5.43 -13.15
CA LEU A 168 16.91 4.47 -13.13
C LEU A 168 17.46 3.08 -12.78
N ALA A 169 16.71 2.32 -11.98
CA ALA A 169 17.11 0.96 -11.62
C ALA A 169 17.14 0.02 -12.86
N PRO A 170 17.95 -1.06 -12.82
CA PRO A 170 18.03 -2.06 -13.89
C PRO A 170 16.71 -2.82 -14.09
N ASN A 171 16.48 -3.33 -15.30
CA ASN A 171 15.22 -4.02 -15.70
C ASN A 171 14.86 -5.21 -14.82
N ARG A 172 15.86 -5.95 -14.34
CA ARG A 172 15.65 -7.12 -13.46
C ARG A 172 14.92 -6.74 -12.18
N VAL A 173 15.09 -5.51 -11.68
CA VAL A 173 14.39 -5.01 -10.49
C VAL A 173 12.89 -4.86 -10.75
N PHE A 174 12.51 -4.28 -11.90
CA PHE A 174 11.11 -4.13 -12.28
C PHE A 174 10.45 -5.49 -12.57
N ALA A 175 11.13 -6.39 -13.29
CA ALA A 175 10.62 -7.74 -13.54
C ALA A 175 10.46 -8.54 -12.23
N ALA A 176 11.44 -8.45 -11.32
CA ALA A 176 11.34 -9.05 -9.98
C ALA A 176 10.20 -8.45 -9.15
N THR A 177 9.92 -7.14 -9.29
CA THR A 177 8.76 -6.50 -8.63
C THR A 177 7.45 -7.13 -9.10
N VAL A 178 7.28 -7.32 -10.42
CA VAL A 178 6.09 -7.96 -10.98
C VAL A 178 5.95 -9.38 -10.46
N ALA A 179 7.02 -10.18 -10.52
CA ALA A 179 7.01 -11.56 -10.04
C ALA A 179 6.67 -11.63 -8.53
N ALA A 180 7.25 -10.75 -7.72
CA ALA A 180 6.99 -10.68 -6.29
C ALA A 180 5.54 -10.32 -5.97
N VAL A 181 4.92 -9.38 -6.69
CA VAL A 181 3.50 -9.03 -6.52
C VAL A 181 2.59 -10.20 -6.87
N LEU A 182 2.87 -10.89 -7.99
CA LEU A 182 2.07 -12.05 -8.39
C LEU A 182 2.22 -13.20 -7.39
N ALA A 183 3.44 -13.45 -6.90
CA ALA A 183 3.69 -14.45 -5.87
C ALA A 183 2.99 -14.10 -4.56
N ASP A 184 3.01 -12.83 -4.14
CA ASP A 184 2.34 -12.36 -2.93
C ASP A 184 0.82 -12.48 -3.02
N ILE A 185 0.21 -12.10 -4.16
CA ILE A 185 -1.22 -12.30 -4.42
C ILE A 185 -1.58 -13.79 -4.39
N ALA A 186 -0.80 -14.64 -5.07
CA ALA A 186 -1.03 -16.08 -5.10
C ALA A 186 -0.91 -16.70 -3.69
N THR A 187 0.11 -16.31 -2.94
CA THR A 187 0.34 -16.77 -1.56
C THR A 187 -0.79 -16.32 -0.63
N GLY A 188 -1.22 -15.07 -0.76
CA GLY A 188 -2.31 -14.49 0.00
C GLY A 188 -3.67 -15.14 -0.23
N ILE A 189 -3.96 -15.51 -1.48
CA ILE A 189 -5.20 -16.23 -1.83
C ILE A 189 -5.19 -17.66 -1.26
N VAL A 190 -4.03 -18.32 -1.25
CA VAL A 190 -3.89 -19.73 -0.86
C VAL A 190 -3.76 -19.93 0.66
N LEU A 191 -2.95 -19.12 1.35
CA LEU A 191 -2.59 -19.35 2.76
C LEU A 191 -3.45 -18.55 3.76
N GLY A 192 -4.20 -17.55 3.30
CA GLY A 192 -4.91 -16.62 4.18
C GLY A 192 -3.95 -15.66 4.87
N PHE A 193 -4.21 -14.35 4.75
CA PHE A 193 -3.41 -13.33 5.43
C PHE A 193 -3.65 -13.44 6.95
N PRO A 194 -2.59 -13.62 7.74
CA PRO A 194 -1.98 -12.44 8.35
C PRO A 194 -0.45 -12.55 8.30
N SER A 195 0.24 -11.61 7.64
CA SER A 195 1.70 -11.53 7.84
C SER A 195 2.24 -10.10 7.78
N PRO A 196 1.86 -9.23 8.74
CA PRO A 196 2.56 -7.96 8.94
C PRO A 196 4.06 -8.14 9.28
N LEU A 197 4.50 -9.33 9.66
CA LEU A 197 5.89 -9.61 10.03
C LEU A 197 6.88 -9.51 8.85
N CYS A 198 6.53 -9.99 7.65
CA CYS A 198 7.45 -9.97 6.50
C CYS A 198 7.72 -8.53 6.02
N GLN A 199 6.76 -7.62 6.17
CA GLN A 199 6.90 -6.23 5.73
C GLN A 199 7.73 -5.38 6.70
N LEU A 200 7.60 -5.62 8.01
CA LEU A 200 8.42 -4.95 9.04
C LEU A 200 9.91 -5.30 8.88
N VAL A 201 10.22 -6.55 8.53
CA VAL A 201 11.60 -7.03 8.29
C VAL A 201 12.21 -6.39 7.04
N VAL A 202 11.46 -6.27 5.95
CA VAL A 202 11.97 -5.64 4.70
C VAL A 202 12.17 -4.12 4.88
N LEU A 203 11.29 -3.45 5.63
CA LEU A 203 11.40 -2.02 5.94
C LEU A 203 12.58 -1.73 6.86
N THR A 204 12.80 -2.53 7.91
CA THR A 204 13.97 -2.41 8.78
C THR A 204 15.27 -2.67 8.02
N ILE A 205 15.35 -3.72 7.20
CA ILE A 205 16.56 -4.04 6.42
C ILE A 205 16.94 -2.89 5.47
N ARG A 206 15.97 -2.28 4.75
CA ARG A 206 16.29 -1.17 3.82
C ARG A 206 16.57 0.15 4.52
N LEU A 207 15.93 0.44 5.66
CA LEU A 207 16.23 1.64 6.46
C LEU A 207 17.64 1.54 7.09
N VAL A 208 18.04 0.36 7.55
CA VAL A 208 19.38 0.09 8.09
C VAL A 208 20.44 0.14 6.97
N ALA A 209 20.16 -0.45 5.80
CA ALA A 209 21.08 -0.41 4.66
C ALA A 209 21.31 1.02 4.12
N ARG A 210 20.30 1.90 4.15
CA ARG A 210 20.43 3.30 3.73
C ARG A 210 21.16 4.19 4.76
N ARG A 211 21.24 3.77 6.03
CA ARG A 211 21.94 4.50 7.09
C ARG A 211 23.41 4.14 7.22
N ARG A 212 23.97 3.26 6.38
CA ARG A 212 25.43 3.08 6.32
C ARG A 212 26.01 4.18 5.43
N PRO A 213 26.58 5.26 5.99
CA PRO A 213 27.49 6.11 5.21
C PRO A 213 28.64 5.21 4.72
N GLU A 214 28.98 5.33 3.44
CA GLU A 214 30.20 4.74 2.88
C GLU A 214 31.43 5.38 3.56
N ARG A 215 31.77 4.89 4.75
CA ARG A 215 32.93 5.34 5.54
C ARG A 215 34.24 4.69 5.09
N SER A 216 34.24 3.98 3.96
CA SER A 216 35.33 3.11 3.51
C SER A 216 36.08 3.60 2.26
N ARG A 217 35.89 4.86 1.82
CA ARG A 217 36.63 5.41 0.66
C ARG A 217 37.60 6.57 0.94
N GLN A 218 37.85 6.91 2.21
CA GLN A 218 38.76 8.01 2.60
C GLN A 218 39.97 7.59 3.45
N ARG A 219 40.25 6.29 3.61
CA ARG A 219 41.44 5.77 4.32
C ARG A 219 42.40 4.94 3.44
N VAL A 220 42.54 5.26 2.16
CA VAL A 220 43.59 4.67 1.29
C VAL A 220 44.31 5.76 0.47
N GLY A 221 44.38 6.99 1.01
CA GLY A 221 45.01 8.13 0.35
C GLY A 221 45.96 8.93 1.23
N ILE A 222 46.56 8.29 2.24
CA ILE A 222 47.69 8.86 2.98
C ILE A 222 48.74 7.76 3.06
N GLN A 223 49.71 7.79 2.13
CA GLN A 223 51.02 7.19 2.38
C GLN A 223 51.89 8.25 3.10
N PRO A 224 52.66 7.87 4.14
CA PRO A 224 53.61 8.76 4.75
C PRO A 224 54.98 8.71 4.03
N VAL A 225 55.59 9.89 3.93
CA VAL A 225 56.96 10.25 3.51
C VAL A 225 57.29 10.11 2.03
#